data_AF-A0A2D7UZ28-F1
#
_entry.id   AF-A0A2D7UZ28-F1
#
_cell.length_a   1.000
_cell.length_b   1.000
_cell.length_c   1.000
_cell.angle_alpha   90.00
_cell.angle_beta   90.00
_cell.angle_gamma   90.00
#
_symmetry.space_group_name_H-M   'P 1'
#
loop_
_entity.id
_entity.type
_entity.pdbx_description
1 polymer ?
#
loop_
_entity_poly.entity_id
_entity_poly.type
_entity_poly.pdbx_seq_one_letter_code
_entity_poly.pdbx_strand_id
1 'polypeptide(L)'
;MSQSDETIIVDEKDSHSPIKGSLLIPSIALGYVPLIIFLLSLSTDGFGLFLYSGACLVLLLPIYAVYLLQITRQRRENGTLTTFVGFFYIISFLVPLFWLLMYAWFVTNFNGIV
;
A
#
# COMPACT_ATOMS: atom_id res chain seq x y z
N MET A 1 24.47 36.60 -39.26
CA MET A 1 24.33 36.70 -37.79
C MET A 1 22.98 37.33 -37.51
N SER A 2 21.96 36.55 -37.20
CA SER A 2 20.74 37.02 -36.55
C SER A 2 20.14 35.83 -35.81
N GLN A 3 20.24 35.95 -34.50
CA GLN A 3 19.86 35.00 -33.47
C GLN A 3 18.34 35.08 -33.32
N SER A 4 17.65 33.98 -33.64
CA SER A 4 16.24 33.82 -33.27
C SER A 4 16.21 33.12 -31.94
N ASP A 5 16.01 33.91 -30.88
CA ASP A 5 15.75 33.43 -29.52
C ASP A 5 14.42 32.66 -29.53
N GLU A 6 14.48 31.36 -29.76
CA GLU A 6 13.47 30.42 -29.30
C GLU A 6 13.62 30.32 -27.78
N THR A 7 12.88 31.16 -27.06
CA THR A 7 12.59 30.96 -25.64
C THR A 7 11.72 29.73 -25.50
N ILE A 8 12.38 28.56 -25.52
CA ILE A 8 11.81 27.31 -25.06
C ILE A 8 11.50 27.52 -23.58
N ILE A 9 10.23 27.82 -23.30
CA ILE A 9 9.63 27.60 -21.99
C ILE A 9 9.64 26.08 -21.83
N VAL A 10 10.78 25.57 -21.36
CA VAL A 10 10.84 24.24 -20.77
C VAL A 10 10.03 24.40 -19.49
N ASP A 11 8.73 24.15 -19.63
CA ASP A 11 7.86 23.77 -18.53
C ASP A 11 8.64 22.70 -17.76
N GLU A 12 9.27 23.14 -16.68
CA GLU A 12 9.87 22.30 -15.65
C GLU A 12 8.71 21.59 -14.99
N LYS A 13 8.11 20.68 -15.75
CA LYS A 13 7.08 19.76 -15.32
C LYS A 13 7.79 18.71 -14.50
N ASP A 14 8.17 19.19 -13.32
CA ASP A 14 8.36 18.50 -12.08
C ASP A 14 8.34 17.00 -12.31
N SER A 15 9.51 16.52 -12.72
CA SER A 15 9.85 15.12 -12.88
C SER A 15 9.88 14.50 -11.48
N HIS A 16 8.71 14.45 -10.85
CA HIS A 16 8.40 13.59 -9.74
C HIS A 16 8.55 12.17 -10.26
N SER A 17 9.79 11.69 -10.13
CA SER A 17 10.23 10.36 -10.55
C SER A 17 9.13 9.33 -10.26
N PRO A 18 8.69 8.53 -11.25
CA PRO A 18 7.73 7.44 -11.03
C PRO A 18 8.25 6.44 -9.96
N ILE A 19 9.55 6.49 -9.69
CA ILE A 19 10.28 5.73 -8.67
C ILE A 19 9.81 6.10 -7.25
N LYS A 20 9.65 7.38 -6.91
CA LYS A 20 9.21 7.80 -5.57
C LYS A 20 7.74 7.48 -5.34
N GLY A 21 6.87 7.81 -6.30
CA GLY A 21 5.42 7.54 -6.20
C GLY A 21 5.10 6.06 -6.01
N SER A 22 5.79 5.18 -6.74
CA SER A 22 5.57 3.72 -6.70
C SER A 22 5.93 3.07 -5.36
N LEU A 23 6.84 3.64 -4.56
CA LEU A 23 7.19 3.11 -3.23
C LEU A 23 6.33 3.67 -2.09
N LEU A 24 5.67 4.83 -2.30
CA LEU A 24 4.80 5.43 -1.29
C LEU A 24 3.61 4.54 -0.96
N ILE A 25 2.99 3.93 -1.96
CA ILE A 25 1.81 3.06 -1.77
C ILE A 25 2.13 1.87 -0.84
N PRO A 26 3.19 1.07 -1.07
CA PRO A 26 3.55 0.00 -0.15
C PRO A 26 4.04 0.50 1.21
N SER A 27 4.62 1.70 1.30
CA SER A 27 4.94 2.32 2.59
C SER A 27 3.67 2.64 3.39
N ILE A 28 2.63 3.18 2.75
CA ILE A 28 1.33 3.48 3.36
C ILE A 28 0.66 2.18 3.85
N ALA A 29 0.69 1.12 3.04
CA ALA A 29 0.17 -0.19 3.45
C ALA A 29 0.94 -0.77 4.66
N LEU A 30 2.25 -0.55 4.74
CA LEU A 30 3.06 -0.93 5.90
C LEU A 30 2.69 -0.14 7.15
N GLY A 31 2.38 1.15 6.98
CA GLY A 31 1.95 2.05 8.05
C GLY A 31 0.55 1.76 8.59
N TYR A 32 -0.27 1.00 7.86
CA TYR A 32 -1.63 0.65 8.28
C TYR A 32 -1.66 -0.11 9.61
N VAL A 33 -0.88 -1.19 9.75
CA VAL A 33 -0.88 -2.03 10.96
C VAL A 33 -0.43 -1.28 12.22
N PRO A 34 0.70 -0.57 12.26
CA PRO A 34 1.08 0.20 13.44
C PRO A 34 0.08 1.32 13.75
N LEU A 35 -0.57 1.90 12.74
CA LEU A 35 -1.65 2.87 12.93
C LEU A 35 -2.88 2.24 13.59
N ILE A 36 -3.29 1.04 13.17
CA ILE A 36 -4.38 0.29 13.83
C ILE A 36 -3.99 -0.09 15.26
N ILE A 37 -2.76 -0.55 15.51
CA ILE A 37 -2.29 -0.88 16.86
C ILE A 37 -2.30 0.36 17.75
N PHE A 38 -1.86 1.51 17.23
CA PHE A 38 -1.92 2.78 17.95
C PHE A 38 -3.36 3.18 18.26
N LEU A 39 -4.27 3.14 17.28
CA LEU A 39 -5.70 3.43 17.46
C LEU A 39 -6.35 2.48 18.47
N LEU A 40 -5.99 1.19 18.42
CA LEU A 40 -6.46 0.18 19.35
C LEU A 40 -6.01 0.50 20.78
N SER A 41 -4.77 0.98 20.95
CA SER A 41 -4.23 1.36 22.26
C SER A 41 -4.86 2.61 22.85
N LEU A 42 -5.41 3.51 22.03
CA LEU A 42 -6.11 4.72 22.49
C LEU A 42 -7.62 4.50 22.68
N SER A 43 -8.18 3.44 22.11
CA SER A 43 -9.63 3.23 22.12
C SER A 43 -10.11 2.53 23.36
N THR A 44 -11.24 2.99 23.89
CA THR A 44 -12.03 2.27 24.90
C THR A 44 -12.77 1.07 24.32
N ASP A 45 -13.08 1.12 23.01
CA ASP A 45 -13.89 0.13 22.29
C ASP A 45 -13.03 -0.61 21.27
N GLY A 46 -11.90 -1.15 21.74
CA GLY A 46 -10.92 -1.81 20.88
C GLY A 46 -11.50 -2.95 20.04
N PHE A 47 -12.56 -3.61 20.53
CA PHE A 47 -13.29 -4.64 19.80
C PHE A 47 -13.94 -4.13 18.50
N GLY A 48 -14.65 -3.00 18.56
CA GLY A 48 -15.31 -2.42 17.39
C GLY A 48 -14.30 -1.95 16.36
N LEU A 49 -13.20 -1.35 16.81
CA LEU A 49 -12.08 -0.94 15.96
C LEU A 49 -11.40 -2.12 15.27
N PHE A 50 -11.20 -3.22 16.00
CA PHE A 50 -10.65 -4.45 15.43
C PHE A 50 -11.54 -5.00 14.31
N LEU A 51 -12.86 -5.12 14.56
CA LEU A 51 -13.81 -5.61 13.57
C LEU A 51 -13.88 -4.71 12.33
N TYR A 52 -13.95 -3.39 12.52
CA TYR A 52 -14.01 -2.44 11.41
C TYR A 52 -12.71 -2.42 10.59
N SER A 53 -11.55 -2.51 11.26
CA SER A 53 -10.25 -2.61 10.59
C SER A 53 -10.15 -3.84 9.70
N GLY A 54 -10.57 -5.00 10.22
CA GLY A 54 -10.57 -6.26 9.49
C GLY A 54 -11.53 -6.24 8.29
N ALA A 55 -12.75 -5.73 8.48
CA ALA A 55 -13.72 -5.57 7.40
C ALA A 55 -13.22 -4.64 6.28
N CYS A 56 -12.55 -3.54 6.64
CA CYS A 56 -11.94 -2.63 5.67
C CYS A 56 -10.84 -3.33 4.85
N LEU A 57 -9.99 -4.12 5.50
CA LEU A 57 -8.94 -4.91 4.85
C LEU A 57 -9.49 -5.92 3.84
N VAL A 58 -10.67 -6.51 4.07
CA VAL A 58 -11.28 -7.46 3.11
C VAL A 58 -11.49 -6.82 1.73
N LEU A 59 -11.84 -5.52 1.70
CA LEU A 59 -11.99 -4.77 0.45
C LEU A 59 -10.68 -4.15 -0.03
N LEU A 60 -9.85 -3.66 0.88
CA LEU A 60 -8.62 -2.95 0.54
C LEU A 60 -7.54 -3.89 -0.03
N LEU A 61 -7.42 -5.09 0.54
CA LEU A 61 -6.38 -6.06 0.21
C LEU A 61 -6.45 -6.57 -1.25
N PRO A 62 -7.61 -6.94 -1.82
CA PRO A 62 -7.68 -7.33 -3.23
C PRO A 62 -7.37 -6.18 -4.18
N ILE A 63 -7.81 -4.96 -3.88
CA ILE A 63 -7.48 -3.76 -4.67
C ILE A 63 -5.95 -3.55 -4.65
N TYR A 64 -5.35 -3.67 -3.47
CA TYR A 64 -3.91 -3.54 -3.30
C TYR A 64 -3.13 -4.65 -4.02
N ALA A 65 -3.62 -5.89 -4.01
CA ALA A 65 -3.01 -7.01 -4.74
C ALA A 65 -2.98 -6.77 -6.26
N VAL A 66 -4.10 -6.30 -6.84
CA VAL A 66 -4.18 -5.96 -8.27
C VAL A 66 -3.20 -4.85 -8.60
N TYR A 67 -3.11 -3.83 -7.75
CA TYR A 67 -2.18 -2.72 -7.94
C TYR A 67 -0.70 -3.17 -7.91
N LEU A 68 -0.31 -4.00 -6.93
CA LEU A 68 1.02 -4.58 -6.86
C LEU A 68 1.34 -5.43 -8.09
N LEU A 69 0.38 -6.20 -8.59
CA LEU A 69 0.55 -7.01 -9.80
C LEU A 69 0.79 -6.13 -11.03
N GLN A 70 0.03 -5.03 -11.18
CA GLN A 70 0.22 -4.07 -12.28
C GLN A 70 1.60 -3.43 -12.24
N ILE A 71 2.04 -2.92 -11.08
CA ILE A 71 3.37 -2.30 -10.95
C ILE A 71 4.48 -3.32 -11.20
N THR A 72 4.33 -4.53 -10.68
CA THR A 72 5.32 -5.60 -10.86
C THR A 72 5.44 -5.96 -12.34
N ARG A 73 4.32 -6.06 -13.06
CA ARG A 73 4.29 -6.30 -14.50
C ARG A 73 4.96 -5.16 -15.27
N GLN A 74 4.60 -3.92 -14.98
CA GLN A 74 5.19 -2.73 -15.61
C GLN A 74 6.71 -2.64 -15.39
N ARG A 75 7.20 -2.91 -14.16
CA ARG A 75 8.64 -2.91 -13.85
C ARG A 75 9.39 -4.07 -14.50
N ARG A 76 8.74 -5.24 -14.65
CA ARG A 76 9.31 -6.39 -15.36
C ARG A 76 9.51 -6.06 -16.84
N GLU A 77 8.52 -5.44 -17.48
CA GLU A 77 8.60 -5.02 -18.89
C GLU A 77 9.66 -3.93 -19.10
N ASN A 78 9.84 -3.03 -18.13
CA ASN A 78 10.86 -1.98 -18.16
C ASN A 78 12.27 -2.42 -17.74
N GLY A 79 12.48 -3.69 -17.35
CA GLY A 79 13.77 -4.20 -16.89
C GLY A 79 14.32 -3.56 -15.60
N THR A 80 13.50 -2.77 -14.88
CA THR A 80 13.88 -2.01 -13.67
C THR A 80 13.36 -2.64 -12.39
N LEU A 81 13.00 -3.92 -12.43
CA LEU A 81 12.55 -4.68 -11.26
C LEU A 81 13.74 -5.02 -10.35
N THR A 82 14.09 -4.11 -9.47
CA THR A 82 15.08 -4.39 -8.41
C THR A 82 14.49 -5.41 -7.44
N THR A 83 15.20 -6.52 -7.20
CA THR A 83 14.78 -7.60 -6.29
C THR A 83 14.38 -7.07 -4.90
N PHE A 84 15.12 -6.07 -4.40
CA PHE A 84 14.82 -5.38 -3.14
C PHE A 84 13.43 -4.73 -3.11
N VAL A 85 13.02 -4.07 -4.20
CA VAL A 85 11.72 -3.41 -4.32
C VAL A 85 10.59 -4.44 -4.38
N GLY A 86 10.83 -5.57 -5.06
CA GLY A 86 9.90 -6.71 -5.07
C GLY A 86 9.68 -7.30 -3.67
N PHE A 87 10.76 -7.53 -2.91
CA PHE A 87 10.65 -7.99 -1.52
C PHE A 87 9.89 -6.99 -0.64
N PHE A 88 10.13 -5.69 -0.83
CA PHE A 88 9.39 -4.66 -0.10
C PHE A 88 7.88 -4.72 -0.37
N TYR A 89 7.47 -4.92 -1.62
CA TYR A 89 6.06 -5.09 -1.98
C TYR A 89 5.43 -6.34 -1.35
N ILE A 90 6.16 -7.46 -1.38
CA ILE A 90 5.71 -8.72 -0.78
C ILE A 90 5.53 -8.55 0.73
N ILE A 91 6.52 -8.02 1.44
CA ILE A 91 6.45 -7.79 2.89
C ILE A 91 5.30 -6.83 3.23
N SER A 92 5.15 -5.76 2.45
CA SER A 92 4.06 -4.80 2.59
C SER A 92 2.68 -5.41 2.36
N PHE A 93 2.57 -6.48 1.58
CA PHE A 93 1.33 -7.25 1.42
C PHE A 93 1.11 -8.26 2.56
N LEU A 94 2.18 -8.92 3.03
CA LEU A 94 2.08 -9.92 4.09
C LEU A 94 1.58 -9.33 5.41
N VAL A 95 2.04 -8.13 5.77
CA VAL A 95 1.65 -7.45 7.02
C VAL A 95 0.12 -7.27 7.14
N PRO A 96 -0.58 -6.61 6.20
CA PRO A 96 -2.04 -6.50 6.23
C PRO A 96 -2.74 -7.85 6.01
N LEU A 97 -2.13 -8.79 5.28
CA LEU A 97 -2.67 -10.15 5.13
C LEU A 97 -2.68 -10.93 6.44
N PHE A 98 -1.62 -10.84 7.25
CA PHE A 98 -1.57 -11.44 8.58
C PHE A 98 -2.64 -10.85 9.51
N TRP A 99 -2.86 -9.53 9.44
CA TRP A 99 -3.93 -8.88 10.20
C TRP A 99 -5.31 -9.40 9.78
N LEU A 100 -5.56 -9.52 8.48
CA LEU A 100 -6.79 -10.09 7.95
C LEU A 100 -6.96 -11.55 8.37
N LEU A 101 -5.89 -12.35 8.39
CA LEU A 101 -5.92 -13.73 8.89
C LEU A 101 -6.30 -13.80 10.36
N MET A 102 -5.75 -12.92 11.19
CA MET A 102 -6.11 -12.81 12.61
C MET A 102 -7.58 -12.44 12.78
N TYR A 103 -8.07 -11.48 12.00
CA TYR A 103 -9.49 -11.13 11.94
C TYR A 103 -10.37 -12.31 11.50
N ALA A 104 -10.01 -13.00 10.41
CA ALA A 104 -10.76 -14.14 9.90
C ALA A 104 -10.79 -15.30 10.89
N TRP A 105 -9.66 -15.59 11.54
CA TRP A 105 -9.59 -16.59 12.60
C TRP A 105 -10.49 -16.20 13.78
N PHE A 106 -10.45 -14.93 14.20
CA PHE A 106 -11.29 -14.44 15.27
C PHE A 106 -12.78 -14.55 14.92
N VAL A 107 -13.20 -14.05 13.75
CA VAL A 107 -14.59 -14.15 13.31
C VAL A 107 -15.02 -15.62 13.19
N THR A 108 -14.23 -16.49 12.57
CA THR A 108 -14.65 -17.90 12.44
C THR A 108 -14.77 -18.64 13.78
N ASN A 109 -13.94 -18.32 14.78
CA ASN A 109 -13.96 -19.00 16.08
C ASN A 109 -14.96 -18.39 17.08
N PHE A 110 -15.25 -17.09 16.98
CA PHE A 110 -16.06 -16.37 17.97
C PHE A 110 -17.41 -15.86 17.43
N ASN A 111 -17.63 -15.84 16.11
CA ASN A 111 -18.91 -15.45 15.50
C ASN A 111 -20.02 -16.51 15.63
N GLY A 112 -19.75 -17.59 16.38
CA GLY A 112 -20.74 -18.58 16.86
C GLY A 112 -21.08 -18.45 18.35
N ILE A 113 -20.48 -17.49 19.07
CA ILE A 113 -20.80 -17.17 20.47
C ILE A 113 -21.35 -15.73 20.49
N VAL A 114 -22.58 -15.57 20.01
CA VAL A 114 -23.44 -14.42 20.27
C VAL A 114 -24.82 -14.95 20.61
#